data_AF-A0AAP6CZP0-F1
#
_entry.id   AF-A0AAP6CZP0-F1
#
_cell.length_a   1.000
_cell.length_b   1.000
_cell.length_c   1.000
_cell.angle_alpha   90.00
_cell.angle_beta   90.00
_cell.angle_gamma   90.00
#
_symmetry.space_group_name_H-M   'P 1'
#
loop_
_entity.id
_entity.type
_entity.pdbx_description
1 polymer ?
#
loop_
_entity_poly.entity_id
_entity_poly.type
_entity_poly.pdbx_seq_one_letter_code
_entity_poly.pdbx_strand_id
1 'polypeptide(L)'
;NKLAPKGRVEDIRLAMNGGLDTLRYSADLDELAMTQWELLPGFQHVQGSVAGDLKQAKAKVTVIDDVFPYGDVFQAPLNIKQGEVDIIWQQDEAGWRLWSDKVTAATPDLQVLGAFRLDFPKEQSPFLSFYAEADLYNAGETWRYLPTLALGQDLTDYLSTAIQGGKVNTAKLLWYGELG
;
A
#
# COMPACT_ATOMS: atom_id res chain seq x y z
N ASN A 1 3.27 17.10 10.31
CA ASN A 1 1.94 17.04 9.66
C ASN A 1 1.01 16.16 10.47
N LYS A 2 -0.29 16.49 10.55
CA LYS A 2 -1.30 15.64 11.21
C LYS A 2 -2.05 14.84 10.15
N LEU A 3 -2.29 13.57 10.43
CA LEU A 3 -3.16 12.71 9.63
C LEU A 3 -4.59 13.26 9.63
N ALA A 4 -5.18 13.48 8.46
CA ALA A 4 -6.49 14.12 8.31
C ALA A 4 -7.31 13.46 7.18
N PRO A 5 -7.75 12.20 7.36
CA PRO A 5 -8.58 11.52 6.38
C PRO A 5 -9.97 12.16 6.35
N LYS A 6 -10.61 12.10 5.18
CA LYS A 6 -11.98 12.53 4.91
C LYS A 6 -12.69 11.41 4.16
N GLY A 7 -14.01 11.45 4.14
CA GLY A 7 -14.84 10.46 3.46
C GLY A 7 -16.07 10.12 4.29
N ARG A 8 -16.77 9.07 3.88
CA ARG A 8 -17.93 8.53 4.58
C ARG A 8 -17.57 7.20 5.24
N VAL A 9 -18.14 6.99 6.42
CA VAL A 9 -18.12 5.70 7.10
C VAL A 9 -19.56 5.25 7.23
N GLU A 10 -19.85 4.08 6.68
CA GLU A 10 -21.20 3.52 6.55
C GLU A 10 -21.24 2.13 7.19
N ASP A 11 -22.45 1.60 7.41
CA ASP A 11 -22.68 0.25 7.93
C ASP A 11 -21.85 -0.14 9.17
N ILE A 12 -21.68 0.83 10.07
CA ILE A 12 -20.90 0.66 11.31
C ILE A 12 -21.63 -0.32 12.23
N ARG A 13 -20.95 -1.40 12.61
CA ARG A 13 -21.43 -2.40 13.56
C ARG A 13 -20.42 -2.56 14.68
N LEU A 14 -20.91 -2.57 15.92
CA LEU A 14 -20.12 -2.78 17.12
C LEU A 14 -20.81 -3.83 17.98
N ALA A 15 -20.05 -4.83 18.44
CA ALA A 15 -20.52 -5.82 19.40
C ALA A 15 -19.48 -5.97 20.51
N MET A 16 -19.92 -5.97 21.76
CA MET A 16 -19.06 -6.08 22.93
C MET A 16 -19.87 -6.74 24.06
N ASN A 17 -19.27 -7.73 24.72
CA ASN A 17 -19.88 -8.47 25.81
C ASN A 17 -19.02 -8.35 27.07
N GLY A 18 -19.37 -7.40 27.94
CA GLY A 18 -18.64 -7.14 29.18
C GLY A 18 -17.47 -6.18 28.99
N GLY A 19 -16.35 -6.65 28.43
CA GLY A 19 -15.08 -5.92 28.35
C GLY A 19 -14.61 -5.58 26.92
N LEU A 20 -13.71 -4.60 26.81
CA LEU A 20 -13.11 -4.16 25.54
C LEU A 20 -12.38 -5.29 24.79
N ASP A 21 -11.84 -6.27 25.52
CA ASP A 21 -11.21 -7.47 24.98
C ASP A 21 -12.15 -8.32 24.11
N THR A 22 -13.46 -8.17 24.29
CA THR A 22 -14.50 -8.84 23.49
C THR A 22 -15.00 -7.99 22.31
N LEU A 23 -14.49 -6.77 22.12
CA LEU A 23 -14.94 -5.87 21.07
C LEU A 23 -14.77 -6.53 19.70
N ARG A 24 -15.83 -6.47 18.90
CA ARG A 24 -15.87 -6.77 17.48
C ARG A 24 -16.43 -5.56 16.76
N TYR A 25 -15.86 -5.24 15.61
CA TYR A 25 -16.32 -4.13 14.79
C TYR A 25 -16.33 -4.49 13.30
N SER A 26 -17.19 -3.81 12.56
CA SER A 26 -17.09 -3.68 11.11
C SER A 26 -17.58 -2.31 10.66
N ALA A 27 -17.08 -1.82 9.54
CA ALA A 27 -17.56 -0.63 8.88
C ALA A 27 -17.20 -0.67 7.39
N ASP A 28 -18.02 0.00 6.59
CA ASP A 28 -17.71 0.29 5.19
C ASP A 28 -17.21 1.73 5.08
N LEU A 29 -16.30 1.94 4.13
CA LEU A 29 -15.57 3.18 3.92
C LEU A 29 -15.79 3.59 2.47
N ASP A 30 -16.26 4.82 2.27
CA ASP A 30 -16.63 5.30 0.94
C ASP A 30 -16.10 6.71 0.69
N GLU A 31 -15.63 6.96 -0.54
CA GLU A 31 -14.97 8.21 -0.94
C GLU A 31 -13.91 8.68 0.07
N LEU A 32 -13.06 7.76 0.54
CA LEU A 32 -11.95 8.12 1.42
C LEU A 32 -10.95 8.96 0.64
N ALA A 33 -10.57 10.07 1.26
CA ALA A 33 -9.56 10.97 0.78
C ALA A 33 -8.55 11.29 1.87
N MET A 34 -7.30 11.40 1.50
CA MET A 34 -6.21 11.73 2.41
C MET A 34 -5.15 12.53 1.66
N THR A 35 -4.60 13.56 2.30
CA THR A 35 -3.37 14.18 1.81
C THR A 35 -2.18 13.30 2.18
N GLN A 36 -1.16 13.27 1.33
CA GLN A 36 0.10 12.57 1.58
C GLN A 36 0.58 12.79 3.03
N TRP A 37 0.91 11.69 3.71
CA TRP A 37 1.36 11.71 5.09
C TRP A 37 2.53 10.74 5.30
N GLU A 38 3.70 11.30 5.63
CA GLU A 38 4.94 10.55 5.86
C GLU A 38 5.33 9.68 4.65
N LEU A 39 5.23 8.35 4.76
CA LEU A 39 5.50 7.43 3.66
C LEU A 39 4.22 6.95 2.95
N LEU A 40 3.05 7.32 3.46
CA LEU A 40 1.76 6.96 2.88
C LEU A 40 1.35 7.95 1.80
N PRO A 41 0.75 7.46 0.70
CA PRO A 41 0.30 8.32 -0.37
C PRO A 41 -0.90 9.15 0.06
N GLY A 42 -1.09 10.28 -0.61
CA GLY A 42 -2.43 10.85 -0.70
C GLY A 42 -3.30 10.03 -1.66
N PHE A 43 -4.60 10.22 -1.58
CA PHE A 43 -5.60 9.60 -2.45
C PHE A 43 -6.93 10.35 -2.28
N GLN A 44 -7.88 10.21 -3.18
CA GLN A 44 -9.18 10.91 -3.14
C GLN A 44 -10.39 9.97 -3.25
N HIS A 45 -10.25 8.83 -3.92
CA HIS A 45 -11.34 7.95 -4.32
C HIS A 45 -11.08 6.51 -3.88
N VAL A 46 -10.67 6.35 -2.62
CA VAL A 46 -10.45 5.04 -2.02
C VAL A 46 -11.70 4.59 -1.29
N GLN A 47 -12.10 3.35 -1.50
CA GLN A 47 -13.24 2.76 -0.81
C GLN A 47 -12.86 1.38 -0.26
N GLY A 48 -13.63 0.87 0.69
CA GLY A 48 -13.30 -0.40 1.29
C GLY A 48 -14.23 -0.83 2.41
N SER A 49 -13.84 -1.91 3.07
CA SER A 49 -14.49 -2.40 4.28
C SER A 49 -13.43 -2.80 5.28
N VAL A 50 -13.74 -2.68 6.56
CA VAL A 50 -12.88 -3.15 7.64
C VAL A 50 -13.71 -3.96 8.62
N ALA A 51 -13.16 -5.07 9.10
CA ALA A 51 -13.76 -5.86 10.17
C ALA A 51 -12.70 -6.50 11.04
N GLY A 52 -12.91 -6.54 12.35
CA GLY A 52 -11.91 -7.06 13.25
C GLY A 52 -12.26 -6.96 14.72
N ASP A 53 -11.21 -7.09 15.53
CA ASP A 53 -11.19 -6.92 16.96
C ASP A 53 -9.93 -6.15 17.39
N LEU A 54 -9.65 -6.15 18.71
CA LEU A 54 -8.48 -5.46 19.24
C LEU A 54 -7.13 -6.09 18.82
N LYS A 55 -7.09 -7.35 18.40
CA LYS A 55 -5.84 -8.06 18.08
C LYS A 55 -5.65 -8.29 16.59
N GLN A 56 -6.73 -8.33 15.82
CA GLN A 56 -6.68 -8.62 14.39
C GLN A 56 -7.79 -7.88 13.64
N ALA A 57 -7.46 -7.40 12.45
CA ALA A 57 -8.42 -6.81 11.51
C ALA A 57 -8.14 -7.28 10.09
N LYS A 58 -9.19 -7.38 9.29
CA LYS A 58 -9.09 -7.44 7.82
C LYS A 58 -9.62 -6.14 7.25
N ALA A 59 -8.97 -5.63 6.22
CA ALA A 59 -9.48 -4.55 5.41
C ALA A 59 -9.46 -4.98 3.95
N LYS A 60 -10.56 -4.75 3.24
CA LYS A 60 -10.58 -4.79 1.78
C LYS A 60 -10.54 -3.37 1.28
N VAL A 61 -9.62 -3.04 0.40
CA VAL A 61 -9.47 -1.70 -0.17
C VAL A 61 -9.51 -1.81 -1.69
N THR A 62 -10.30 -0.94 -2.31
CA THR A 62 -10.38 -0.82 -3.76
C THR A 62 -10.26 0.64 -4.16
N VAL A 63 -9.69 0.86 -5.34
CA VAL A 63 -9.56 2.18 -5.96
C VAL A 63 -9.85 2.06 -7.45
N ILE A 64 -10.56 3.04 -7.99
CA ILE A 64 -10.83 3.17 -9.42
C ILE A 64 -10.50 4.62 -9.79
N ASP A 65 -9.62 4.79 -10.76
CA ASP A 65 -9.23 6.09 -11.33
C ASP A 65 -8.86 7.15 -10.28
N ASP A 66 -7.68 6.99 -9.68
CA ASP A 66 -7.16 7.93 -8.68
C ASP A 66 -5.66 8.20 -8.89
N VAL A 67 -5.16 9.28 -8.28
CA VAL A 67 -3.76 9.70 -8.34
C VAL A 67 -3.19 9.67 -6.93
N PHE A 68 -2.14 8.89 -6.73
CA PHE A 68 -1.52 8.67 -5.44
C PHE A 68 -0.23 9.50 -5.32
N PRO A 69 -0.26 10.73 -4.77
CA PRO A 69 0.95 11.49 -4.49
C PRO A 69 1.68 10.91 -3.28
N TYR A 70 2.90 10.45 -3.49
CA TYR A 70 3.74 9.82 -2.46
C TYR A 70 4.82 10.76 -1.87
N GLY A 71 4.80 12.03 -2.24
CA GLY A 71 5.85 12.97 -1.82
C GLY A 71 7.20 12.53 -2.35
N ASP A 72 8.21 12.49 -1.47
CA ASP A 72 9.59 12.20 -1.86
C ASP A 72 9.90 10.70 -2.02
N VAL A 73 8.91 9.81 -1.79
CA VAL A 73 9.11 8.36 -1.98
C VAL A 73 9.26 8.02 -3.47
N PHE A 74 8.50 8.67 -4.35
CA PHE A 74 8.55 8.46 -5.80
C PHE A 74 8.74 9.78 -6.54
N GLN A 75 9.36 9.75 -7.71
CA GLN A 75 9.64 10.95 -8.50
C GLN A 75 8.39 11.66 -9.04
N ALA A 76 7.24 10.98 -9.09
CA ALA A 76 5.97 11.55 -9.48
C ALA A 76 4.80 10.79 -8.84
N PRO A 77 3.59 11.38 -8.77
CA PRO A 77 2.40 10.65 -8.34
C PRO A 77 2.13 9.41 -9.20
N LEU A 78 1.60 8.38 -8.58
CA LEU A 78 1.23 7.13 -9.25
C LEU A 78 -0.21 7.23 -9.73
N ASN A 79 -0.42 7.05 -11.04
CA ASN A 79 -1.76 7.06 -11.64
C ASN A 79 -2.35 5.65 -11.57
N ILE A 80 -3.39 5.46 -10.78
CA ILE A 80 -4.02 4.16 -10.56
C ILE A 80 -5.33 4.11 -11.33
N LYS A 81 -5.42 3.24 -12.34
CA LYS A 81 -6.69 2.98 -13.04
C LYS A 81 -7.59 2.09 -12.21
N GLN A 82 -7.00 1.05 -11.62
CA GLN A 82 -7.72 0.12 -10.75
C GLN A 82 -6.72 -0.48 -9.75
N GLY A 83 -7.14 -0.61 -8.50
CA GLY A 83 -6.37 -1.29 -7.47
C GLY A 83 -7.29 -2.06 -6.53
N GLU A 84 -6.81 -3.21 -6.05
CA GLU A 84 -7.48 -4.03 -5.05
C GLU A 84 -6.44 -4.66 -4.14
N VAL A 85 -6.70 -4.60 -2.83
CA VAL A 85 -5.89 -5.26 -1.82
C VAL A 85 -6.75 -5.74 -0.65
N ASP A 86 -6.56 -6.99 -0.26
CA ASP A 86 -7.02 -7.51 1.02
C ASP A 86 -5.86 -7.48 2.01
N ILE A 87 -5.97 -6.63 3.04
CA ILE A 87 -4.96 -6.42 4.07
C ILE A 87 -5.41 -7.13 5.34
N ILE A 88 -4.51 -7.90 5.93
CA ILE A 88 -4.69 -8.42 7.28
C ILE A 88 -3.70 -7.70 8.18
N TRP A 89 -4.19 -7.15 9.28
CA TRP A 89 -3.39 -6.57 10.36
C TRP A 89 -3.54 -7.44 11.61
N GLN A 90 -2.44 -7.65 12.33
CA GLN A 90 -2.42 -8.37 13.59
C GLN A 90 -1.41 -7.74 14.55
N GLN A 91 -1.73 -7.73 15.84
CA GLN A 91 -0.80 -7.34 16.90
C GLN A 91 -0.75 -8.34 18.05
N ASP A 92 0.42 -8.42 18.67
CA ASP A 92 0.68 -9.22 19.86
C ASP A 92 1.74 -8.56 20.76
N GLU A 93 2.29 -9.32 21.71
CA GLU A 93 3.28 -8.82 22.65
C GLU A 93 4.64 -8.51 22.00
N ALA A 94 4.96 -9.14 20.86
CA ALA A 94 6.22 -8.99 20.14
C ALA A 94 6.22 -7.80 19.16
N GLY A 95 5.02 -7.34 18.75
CA GLY A 95 4.86 -6.20 17.86
C GLY A 95 3.56 -6.26 17.08
N TRP A 96 3.57 -5.68 15.89
CA TRP A 96 2.43 -5.78 14.98
C TRP A 96 2.92 -6.05 13.56
N ARG A 97 2.01 -6.54 12.73
CA ARG A 97 2.29 -6.79 11.32
C ARG A 97 1.07 -6.51 10.47
N LEU A 98 1.33 -6.21 9.21
CA LEU A 98 0.31 -6.18 8.18
C LEU A 98 0.79 -6.97 6.95
N TRP A 99 -0.12 -7.67 6.28
CA TRP A 99 0.22 -8.41 5.08
C TRP A 99 -0.95 -8.53 4.12
N SER A 100 -0.63 -8.85 2.88
CA SER A 100 -1.57 -9.21 1.85
C SER A 100 -1.01 -10.35 1.02
N ASP A 101 -1.80 -11.40 0.86
CA ASP A 101 -1.46 -12.52 -0.04
C ASP A 101 -1.74 -12.17 -1.51
N LYS A 102 -2.44 -11.05 -1.76
CA LYS A 102 -2.77 -10.58 -3.10
C LYS A 102 -3.03 -9.06 -3.13
N VAL A 103 -2.18 -8.37 -3.88
CA VAL A 103 -2.34 -7.00 -4.34
C VAL A 103 -2.44 -7.03 -5.85
N THR A 104 -3.44 -6.33 -6.41
CA THR A 104 -3.48 -6.05 -7.84
C THR A 104 -3.56 -4.56 -8.08
N ALA A 105 -2.80 -4.06 -9.03
CA ALA A 105 -2.88 -2.67 -9.48
C ALA A 105 -2.69 -2.59 -10.99
N ALA A 106 -3.44 -1.72 -11.64
CA ALA A 106 -3.30 -1.38 -13.04
C ALA A 106 -3.12 0.14 -13.17
N THR A 107 -2.15 0.54 -13.98
CA THR A 107 -1.84 1.94 -14.30
C THR A 107 -1.92 2.12 -15.82
N PRO A 108 -1.70 3.34 -16.36
CA PRO A 108 -1.49 3.51 -17.80
C PRO A 108 -0.29 2.72 -18.35
N ASP A 109 0.70 2.43 -17.51
CA ASP A 109 2.01 1.97 -17.95
C ASP A 109 2.29 0.50 -17.64
N LEU A 110 1.65 -0.04 -16.60
CA LEU A 110 1.86 -1.41 -16.14
C LEU A 110 0.63 -2.02 -15.47
N GLN A 111 0.64 -3.35 -15.34
CA GLN A 111 -0.19 -4.10 -14.42
C GLN A 111 0.69 -4.90 -13.47
N VAL A 112 0.30 -4.98 -12.20
CA VAL A 112 1.04 -5.66 -11.13
C VAL A 112 0.12 -6.62 -10.40
N LEU A 113 0.66 -7.81 -10.10
CA LEU A 113 0.14 -8.77 -9.14
C LEU A 113 1.25 -9.04 -8.12
N GLY A 114 0.95 -8.90 -6.83
CA GLY A 114 1.96 -9.13 -5.80
C GLY A 114 1.40 -9.57 -4.47
N ALA A 115 2.31 -9.79 -3.53
CA ALA A 115 2.03 -10.07 -2.15
C ALA A 115 3.09 -9.35 -1.30
N PHE A 116 2.72 -8.97 -0.09
CA PHE A 116 3.66 -8.34 0.83
C PHE A 116 3.35 -8.69 2.27
N ARG A 117 4.37 -8.54 3.11
CA ARG A 117 4.31 -8.63 4.56
C ARG A 117 5.22 -7.55 5.12
N LEU A 118 4.70 -6.78 6.04
CA LEU A 118 5.43 -5.77 6.78
C LEU A 118 5.31 -6.07 8.27
N ASP A 119 6.43 -6.39 8.90
CA ASP A 119 6.52 -6.63 10.33
C ASP A 119 7.10 -5.40 11.02
N PHE A 120 6.52 -5.06 12.17
CA PHE A 120 6.98 -4.00 13.07
C PHE A 120 7.21 -4.61 14.46
N PRO A 121 8.35 -5.28 14.67
CA PRO A 121 8.70 -5.80 15.98
C PRO A 121 8.96 -4.64 16.95
N LYS A 122 8.75 -4.86 18.24
CA LYS A 122 9.13 -3.89 19.27
C LYS A 122 10.65 -3.73 19.29
N GLU A 123 11.09 -2.47 19.38
CA GLU A 123 12.51 -2.08 19.54
C GLU A 123 13.45 -2.58 18.43
N GLN A 124 12.91 -2.96 17.28
CA GLN A 124 13.68 -3.36 16.10
C GLN A 124 13.15 -2.61 14.87
N SER A 125 13.99 -2.51 13.84
CA SER A 125 13.60 -1.90 12.58
C SER A 125 12.45 -2.67 11.91
N PRO A 126 11.52 -1.98 11.23
CA PRO A 126 10.49 -2.63 10.42
C PRO A 126 11.12 -3.50 9.33
N PHE A 127 10.50 -4.63 9.06
CA PHE A 127 10.98 -5.60 8.07
C PHE A 127 9.97 -5.79 6.95
N LEU A 128 10.40 -5.57 5.70
CA LEU A 128 9.57 -5.76 4.51
C LEU A 128 9.95 -7.05 3.80
N SER A 129 8.94 -7.87 3.53
CA SER A 129 8.99 -8.96 2.54
C SER A 129 7.96 -8.67 1.46
N PHE A 130 8.40 -8.51 0.21
CA PHE A 130 7.52 -8.17 -0.91
C PHE A 130 7.93 -8.94 -2.15
N TYR A 131 6.94 -9.44 -2.87
CA TYR A 131 7.09 -10.04 -4.19
C TYR A 131 6.02 -9.47 -5.12
N ALA A 132 6.41 -9.12 -6.34
CA ALA A 132 5.46 -8.76 -7.39
C ALA A 132 5.92 -9.23 -8.75
N GLU A 133 4.93 -9.53 -9.58
CA GLU A 133 5.06 -9.71 -11.01
C GLU A 133 4.39 -8.52 -11.71
N ALA A 134 5.08 -7.94 -12.69
CA ALA A 134 4.59 -6.78 -13.43
C ALA A 134 4.70 -6.98 -14.94
N ASP A 135 3.61 -6.74 -15.67
CA ASP A 135 3.69 -6.56 -17.12
C ASP A 135 3.72 -5.06 -17.42
N LEU A 136 4.78 -4.62 -18.09
CA LEU A 136 4.98 -3.20 -18.43
C LEU A 136 4.60 -3.00 -19.89
N TYR A 137 3.59 -2.19 -20.13
CA TYR A 137 3.17 -1.76 -21.46
C TYR A 137 4.02 -0.61 -22.00
N ASN A 138 4.57 0.19 -21.08
CA ASN A 138 5.51 1.28 -21.37
C ASN A 138 6.64 1.29 -20.33
N ALA A 139 7.71 0.56 -20.62
CA ALA A 139 8.88 0.52 -19.75
C ALA A 139 9.58 1.89 -19.64
N GLY A 140 9.35 2.82 -20.57
CA GLY A 140 9.88 4.18 -20.50
C GLY A 140 9.35 4.99 -19.31
N GLU A 141 8.26 4.55 -18.68
CA GLU A 141 7.71 5.18 -17.46
C GLU A 141 8.25 4.55 -16.17
N THR A 142 9.24 3.64 -16.24
CA THR A 142 9.81 3.00 -15.04
C THR A 142 10.27 3.99 -13.99
N TRP A 143 10.82 5.14 -14.40
CA TRP A 143 11.27 6.22 -13.50
C TRP A 143 10.21 6.62 -12.45
N ARG A 144 8.92 6.57 -12.80
CA ARG A 144 7.80 6.90 -11.91
C ARG A 144 7.65 5.90 -10.75
N TYR A 145 8.06 4.65 -10.96
CA TYR A 145 7.81 3.53 -10.07
C TYR A 145 9.05 3.11 -9.26
N LEU A 146 10.13 3.91 -9.31
CA LEU A 146 11.35 3.68 -8.53
C LEU A 146 11.26 4.40 -7.17
N PRO A 147 11.26 3.66 -6.03
CA PRO A 147 11.19 4.29 -4.72
C PRO A 147 12.54 4.91 -4.34
N THR A 148 12.69 6.21 -4.56
CA THR A 148 13.96 6.94 -4.43
C THR A 148 14.58 6.78 -3.04
N LEU A 149 13.77 6.86 -1.98
CA LEU A 149 14.25 6.72 -0.60
C LEU A 149 14.81 5.32 -0.29
N ALA A 150 14.33 4.29 -0.99
CA ALA A 150 14.73 2.91 -0.77
C ALA A 150 15.92 2.49 -1.67
N LEU A 151 16.00 3.03 -2.89
CA LEU A 151 17.06 2.73 -3.85
C LEU A 151 18.29 3.65 -3.73
N GLY A 152 18.10 4.85 -3.18
CA GLY A 152 19.09 5.92 -3.23
C GLY A 152 19.06 6.69 -4.55
N GLN A 153 19.53 7.95 -4.50
CA GLN A 153 19.45 8.87 -5.63
C GLN A 153 20.24 8.37 -6.86
N ASP A 154 21.49 7.95 -6.68
CA ASP A 154 22.37 7.55 -7.79
C ASP A 154 21.81 6.38 -8.61
N LEU A 155 21.28 5.35 -7.93
CA LEU A 155 20.67 4.20 -8.60
C LEU A 155 19.35 4.59 -9.27
N THR A 156 18.57 5.44 -8.61
CA THR A 156 17.31 5.94 -9.16
C THR A 156 17.55 6.74 -10.45
N ASP A 157 18.53 7.64 -10.45
CA ASP A 157 18.90 8.46 -11.61
C ASP A 157 19.42 7.60 -12.76
N TYR A 158 20.29 6.63 -12.46
CA TYR A 158 20.80 5.69 -13.45
C TYR A 158 19.66 4.91 -14.13
N LEU A 159 18.75 4.30 -13.34
CA LEU A 159 17.66 3.50 -13.90
C LEU A 159 16.64 4.36 -14.66
N SER A 160 16.35 5.57 -14.16
CA SER A 160 15.44 6.51 -14.80
C SER A 160 15.91 6.99 -16.16
N THR A 161 17.23 7.07 -16.36
CA THR A 161 17.83 7.50 -17.64
C THR A 161 18.15 6.33 -18.57
N ALA A 162 18.50 5.17 -18.02
CA ALA A 162 18.87 3.99 -18.79
C ALA A 162 17.67 3.28 -19.43
N ILE A 163 16.52 3.25 -18.75
CA ILE A 163 15.31 2.58 -19.24
C ILE A 163 14.48 3.57 -20.06
N GLN A 164 14.76 3.62 -21.37
CA GLN A 164 14.16 4.63 -22.27
C GLN A 164 12.80 4.24 -22.85
N GLY A 165 12.44 2.95 -22.83
CA GLY A 165 11.24 2.46 -23.49
C GLY A 165 11.22 0.94 -23.63
N GLY A 166 10.06 0.42 -24.04
CA GLY A 166 9.89 -1.00 -24.33
C GLY A 166 8.65 -1.60 -23.67
N LYS A 167 8.53 -2.91 -23.79
CA LYS A 167 7.51 -3.73 -23.13
C LYS A 167 8.20 -4.85 -22.38
N VAL A 168 7.69 -5.17 -21.21
CA VAL A 168 8.19 -6.30 -20.42
C VAL A 168 7.02 -7.19 -20.11
N ASN A 169 7.16 -8.47 -20.44
CA ASN A 169 6.25 -9.49 -19.96
C ASN A 169 6.86 -10.04 -18.67
N THR A 170 6.19 -9.81 -17.55
CA THR A 170 6.44 -10.45 -16.26
C THR A 170 7.83 -10.11 -15.68
N ALA A 171 8.07 -8.82 -15.45
CA ALA A 171 9.14 -8.38 -14.55
C ALA A 171 8.88 -8.93 -13.15
N LYS A 172 9.92 -9.42 -12.48
CA LYS A 172 9.84 -9.93 -11.11
C LYS A 172 10.55 -8.99 -10.17
N LEU A 173 9.84 -8.58 -9.13
CA LEU A 173 10.31 -7.67 -8.09
C LEU A 173 10.36 -8.46 -6.78
N LEU A 174 11.48 -8.38 -6.08
CA LEU A 174 11.66 -9.00 -4.77
C LEU A 174 12.32 -7.99 -3.84
N TRP A 175 11.72 -7.78 -2.68
CA TRP A 175 12.34 -7.09 -1.56
C TRP A 175 12.29 -7.99 -0.33
N TYR A 176 13.41 -8.09 0.37
CA TYR A 176 13.51 -8.82 1.62
C TYR A 176 14.58 -8.16 2.50
N GLY A 177 14.14 -7.34 3.46
CA GLY A 177 15.08 -6.60 4.30
C GLY A 177 14.41 -5.60 5.22
N GLU A 178 15.20 -5.10 6.16
CA GLU A 178 14.85 -4.00 7.07
C GLU A 178 14.67 -2.69 6.27
N LEU A 179 13.77 -1.82 6.73
CA LEU A 179 13.47 -0.53 6.08
C LEU A 179 14.29 0.66 6.62
N GLY A 180 15.19 0.43 7.57
CA GLY A 180 16.08 1.45 8.16
C GLY A 180 16.17 1.40 9.66
#